data_AF-A0A8S9IC30-F1
#
_entry.id   AF-A0A8S9IC30-F1
#
_cell.length_a   1.000
_cell.length_b   1.000
_cell.length_c   1.000
_cell.angle_alpha   90.00
_cell.angle_beta   90.00
_cell.angle_gamma   90.00
#
_symmetry.space_group_name_H-M   'P 1'
#
loop_
_entity.id
_entity.type
_entity.pdbx_description
1 polymer ?
#
loop_
_entity_poly.entity_id
_entity_poly.type
_entity_poly.pdbx_seq_one_letter_code
_entity_poly.pdbx_strand_id
1 'polypeptide(L)'
;MRLEGRSFGFSTITHHANVTQCLGSVGGYVWYLGVAKPSLIEDVDGERGTRVVESGSDGHLYAPPTVEEVRVFRFSGPKFVKLNRGTWHVGPLFSDSSMDFYNLELSNTNEVDHTRHSFEKKNGVIFRFEDNTSS
;
A
#
# COMPACT_ATOMS: atom_id res chain seq x y z
N MET A 1 -12.92 -3.30 10.61
CA MET A 1 -12.05 -2.12 10.81
C MET A 1 -12.80 -0.90 10.31
N ARG A 2 -13.04 0.12 11.14
CA ARG A 2 -13.63 1.40 10.72
C ARG A 2 -12.48 2.38 10.41
N LEU A 3 -12.55 3.03 9.25
CA LEU A 3 -11.61 4.07 8.86
C LEU A 3 -12.36 5.38 8.61
N GLU A 4 -11.73 6.50 8.95
CA GLU A 4 -12.19 7.84 8.56
C GLU A 4 -11.75 8.16 7.13
N GLY A 5 -12.52 9.03 6.47
CA GLY A 5 -12.29 9.50 5.11
C GLY A 5 -10.89 10.06 4.92
N ARG A 6 -10.30 9.78 3.76
CA ARG A 6 -8.96 10.23 3.40
C ARG A 6 -9.01 10.99 2.07
N SER A 7 -8.18 12.02 1.95
CA SER A 7 -8.04 12.72 0.68
C SER A 7 -7.53 11.77 -0.42
N PHE A 8 -7.89 12.03 -1.67
CA PHE A 8 -7.34 11.33 -2.85
C PHE A 8 -5.91 11.79 -3.18
N GLY A 9 -5.13 12.12 -2.16
CA GLY A 9 -3.73 12.50 -2.27
C GLY A 9 -2.87 11.75 -1.28
N PHE A 10 -1.70 11.29 -1.73
CA PHE A 10 -0.74 10.61 -0.87
C PHE A 10 0.69 10.85 -1.34
N SER A 11 1.63 10.82 -0.40
CA SER A 11 3.07 10.90 -0.68
C SER A 11 3.86 9.77 -0.03
N THR A 12 3.19 8.87 0.70
CA THR A 12 3.82 7.76 1.42
C THR A 12 3.05 6.48 1.16
N ILE A 13 3.78 5.39 0.88
CA ILE A 13 3.25 4.04 0.78
C ILE A 13 4.01 3.10 1.72
N THR A 14 3.38 2.00 2.12
CA THR A 14 3.90 1.04 3.09
C THR A 14 3.93 -0.36 2.46
N HIS A 15 4.88 -1.20 2.83
CA HIS A 15 4.77 -2.65 2.62
C HIS A 15 4.89 -3.42 3.93
N HIS A 16 4.38 -4.65 3.90
CA HIS A 16 4.47 -5.64 4.98
C HIS A 16 5.32 -6.81 4.49
N ALA A 17 6.43 -7.12 5.15
CA ALA A 17 7.39 -8.11 4.69
C ALA A 17 7.04 -9.53 5.13
N ASN A 18 6.27 -9.69 6.19
CA ASN A 18 6.05 -10.97 6.84
C ASN A 18 4.65 -11.52 6.62
N VAL A 19 3.68 -10.64 6.31
CA VAL A 19 2.28 -11.03 6.15
C VAL A 19 1.69 -10.67 4.79
N THR A 20 0.60 -11.34 4.45
CA THR A 20 -0.37 -10.84 3.46
C THR A 20 -1.45 -10.05 4.16
N GLN A 21 -2.08 -9.12 3.44
CA GLN A 21 -3.26 -8.40 3.92
C GLN A 21 -4.40 -8.58 2.92
N CYS A 22 -5.63 -8.80 3.39
CA CYS A 22 -6.81 -8.83 2.54
C CYS A 22 -7.83 -7.76 2.96
N LEU A 23 -8.29 -6.98 1.99
CA LEU A 23 -9.18 -5.84 2.21
C LEU A 23 -10.44 -5.95 1.34
N GLY A 24 -11.58 -5.57 1.91
CA GLY A 24 -12.84 -5.42 1.19
C GLY A 24 -13.81 -4.51 1.96
N SER A 25 -14.48 -3.59 1.26
CA SER A 25 -15.46 -2.68 1.87
C SER A 25 -16.70 -3.46 2.31
N VAL A 26 -17.16 -3.25 3.54
CA VAL A 26 -18.47 -3.73 3.98
C VAL A 26 -19.55 -2.99 3.18
N GLY A 27 -20.48 -3.72 2.58
CA GLY A 27 -21.53 -3.14 1.73
C GLY A 27 -21.13 -2.90 0.27
N GLY A 28 -19.88 -3.18 -0.12
CA GLY A 28 -19.44 -3.09 -1.52
C GLY A 28 -19.30 -1.67 -2.08
N TYR A 29 -19.08 -0.69 -1.20
CA TYR A 29 -18.83 0.71 -1.57
C TYR A 29 -17.57 0.87 -2.41
N VAL A 30 -17.48 2.02 -3.08
CA VAL A 30 -16.31 2.35 -3.92
C VAL A 30 -15.16 2.81 -3.06
N TRP A 31 -13.97 2.30 -3.35
CA TRP A 31 -12.73 2.72 -2.69
C TRP A 31 -11.54 2.50 -3.61
N TYR A 32 -10.39 3.06 -3.23
CA TYR A 32 -9.20 3.09 -4.04
C TYR A 32 -7.98 2.59 -3.26
N LEU A 33 -7.04 2.00 -3.99
CA LEU A 33 -5.77 1.55 -3.44
C LEU A 33 -4.62 2.02 -4.35
N GLY A 34 -3.73 2.84 -3.81
CA GLY A 34 -2.45 3.11 -4.44
C GLY A 34 -1.51 1.94 -4.17
N VAL A 35 -0.81 1.43 -5.19
CA VAL A 35 0.09 0.28 -5.08
C VAL A 35 1.36 0.45 -5.90
N ALA A 36 2.42 -0.26 -5.51
CA ALA A 36 3.55 -0.58 -6.37
C ALA A 36 3.93 -2.07 -6.19
N LYS A 37 4.71 -2.62 -7.13
CA LYS A 37 5.08 -4.04 -7.14
C LYS A 37 5.83 -4.45 -5.86
N PRO A 38 5.67 -5.70 -5.40
CA PRO A 38 6.49 -6.19 -4.29
C PRO A 38 7.97 -6.19 -4.65
N SER A 39 8.81 -5.88 -3.67
CA SER A 39 10.25 -5.68 -3.89
C SER A 39 11.15 -6.26 -2.78
N LEU A 40 10.64 -7.26 -2.05
CA LEU A 40 11.45 -8.04 -1.11
C LEU A 40 12.52 -8.83 -1.88
N ILE A 41 13.71 -8.94 -1.27
CA ILE A 41 14.84 -9.67 -1.82
C ILE A 41 15.16 -10.82 -0.86
N GLU A 42 14.83 -12.04 -1.27
CA GLU A 42 15.00 -13.26 -0.46
C GLU A 42 16.34 -13.96 -0.76
N ASP A 43 16.89 -13.81 -1.97
CA ASP A 43 18.13 -14.45 -2.41
C ASP A 43 19.29 -13.46 -2.54
N VAL A 44 20.35 -13.64 -1.74
CA VAL A 44 21.57 -12.79 -1.75
C VAL A 44 22.63 -13.28 -2.75
N ASP A 45 22.39 -14.43 -3.40
CA ASP A 45 23.34 -15.07 -4.34
C ASP A 45 23.28 -14.50 -5.77
N GLY A 46 22.33 -13.59 -6.06
CA GLY A 46 22.25 -12.86 -7.33
C GLY A 46 22.93 -11.50 -7.25
N GLU A 47 23.44 -10.99 -8.38
CA GLU A 47 24.05 -9.65 -8.49
C GLU A 47 23.22 -8.62 -7.71
N ARG A 48 23.84 -7.98 -6.71
CA ARG A 48 23.22 -6.90 -5.95
C ARG A 48 22.79 -5.81 -6.93
N GLY A 49 21.49 -5.76 -7.21
CA GLY A 49 20.88 -4.63 -7.90
C GLY A 49 21.25 -3.34 -7.18
N THR A 50 21.36 -2.23 -7.91
CA THR A 50 21.98 -0.98 -7.45
C THR A 50 21.21 -0.25 -6.33
N ARG A 51 20.08 -0.80 -5.82
CA ARG A 51 19.16 -0.16 -4.87
C ARG A 51 18.67 -1.10 -3.75
N VAL A 52 19.53 -1.98 -3.24
CA VAL A 52 19.19 -2.80 -2.06
C VAL A 52 19.24 -1.95 -0.79
N VAL A 53 18.19 -2.00 0.00
CA VAL A 53 18.07 -1.35 1.32
C VAL A 53 17.67 -2.41 2.35
N GLU A 54 18.26 -2.33 3.53
CA GLU A 54 17.87 -3.13 4.68
C GLU A 54 16.82 -2.38 5.51
N SER A 55 15.73 -3.05 5.88
CA SER A 55 14.68 -2.47 6.71
C SER A 55 15.15 -2.33 8.15
N GLY A 56 14.89 -1.16 8.76
CA GLY A 56 15.23 -0.92 10.17
C GLY A 56 14.35 -1.67 11.17
N SER A 57 13.22 -2.24 10.76
CA SER A 57 12.28 -2.94 11.64
C SER A 57 12.73 -4.37 11.99
N ASP A 58 13.05 -5.15 10.97
CA ASP A 58 13.18 -6.62 11.01
C ASP A 58 14.34 -7.11 10.11
N GLY A 59 15.13 -6.19 9.53
CA GLY A 59 16.36 -6.51 8.79
C GLY A 59 16.13 -7.11 7.39
N HIS A 60 14.89 -7.18 6.89
CA HIS A 60 14.67 -7.70 5.54
C HIS A 60 15.26 -6.77 4.48
N LEU A 61 15.72 -7.36 3.38
CA LEU A 61 16.23 -6.61 2.23
C LEU A 61 15.10 -6.31 1.24
N TYR A 62 15.10 -5.09 0.70
CA TYR A 62 14.13 -4.68 -0.31
C TYR A 62 14.70 -3.61 -1.25
N ALA A 63 14.06 -3.44 -2.41
CA ALA A 63 14.29 -2.28 -3.28
C ALA A 63 13.17 -1.24 -3.09
N PRO A 64 13.47 0.04 -2.81
CA PRO A 64 12.44 1.06 -2.71
C PRO A 64 11.67 1.25 -4.02
N PRO A 65 10.35 1.56 -3.98
CA PRO A 65 9.53 1.74 -5.16
C PRO A 65 9.92 3.03 -5.89
N THR A 66 9.78 3.04 -7.21
CA THR A 66 9.97 4.25 -8.02
C THR A 66 8.65 4.99 -8.22
N VAL A 67 8.73 6.28 -8.57
CA VAL A 67 7.53 7.11 -8.82
C VAL A 67 6.73 6.53 -9.99
N GLU A 68 7.43 6.01 -11.00
CA GLU A 68 6.87 5.50 -12.25
C GLU A 68 6.13 4.16 -12.09
N GLU A 69 6.35 3.45 -10.99
CA GLU A 69 5.71 2.16 -10.68
C GLU A 69 4.38 2.31 -9.95
N VAL A 70 4.10 3.48 -9.38
CA VAL A 70 2.87 3.70 -8.61
C VAL A 70 1.66 3.65 -9.53
N ARG A 71 0.66 2.85 -9.14
CA ARG A 71 -0.64 2.74 -9.80
C ARG A 71 -1.75 2.90 -8.76
N VAL A 72 -2.89 3.44 -9.17
CA VAL A 72 -4.09 3.50 -8.33
C VAL A 72 -5.16 2.62 -8.96
N PHE A 73 -5.73 1.70 -8.17
CA PHE A 73 -6.82 0.84 -8.57
C PHE A 73 -8.12 1.27 -7.91
N ARG A 74 -9.21 1.21 -8.66
CA ARG A 74 -10.58 1.42 -8.17
C ARG A 74 -11.25 0.07 -7.90
N PHE A 75 -11.86 -0.06 -6.73
CA PHE A 75 -12.65 -1.21 -6.34
C PHE A 75 -14.12 -0.80 -6.21
N SER A 76 -15.03 -1.70 -6.59
CA SER A 76 -16.47 -1.48 -6.50
C SER A 76 -17.19 -2.82 -6.34
N GLY A 77 -18.32 -2.81 -5.64
CA GLY A 77 -19.10 -4.01 -5.38
C GLY A 77 -18.41 -4.97 -4.39
N PRO A 78 -18.87 -6.23 -4.29
CA PRO A 78 -18.41 -7.19 -3.29
C PRO A 78 -17.07 -7.82 -3.67
N LYS A 79 -16.04 -7.00 -3.91
CA LYS A 79 -14.70 -7.45 -4.26
C LYS A 79 -13.76 -7.35 -3.05
N PHE A 80 -12.91 -8.36 -2.92
CA PHE A 80 -11.79 -8.38 -2.00
C PHE A 80 -10.49 -8.36 -2.79
N VAL A 81 -9.47 -7.72 -2.22
CA VAL A 81 -8.11 -7.73 -2.75
C VAL A 81 -7.18 -8.32 -1.70
N LYS A 82 -6.32 -9.25 -2.14
CA LYS A 82 -5.23 -9.79 -1.33
C LYS A 82 -3.91 -9.18 -1.80
N LEU A 83 -3.23 -8.51 -0.89
CA LEU A 83 -1.88 -8.00 -1.07
C LEU A 83 -0.89 -9.10 -0.67
N ASN A 84 0.00 -9.45 -1.59
CA ASN A 84 1.10 -10.37 -1.29
C ASN A 84 2.13 -9.68 -0.40
N ARG A 85 2.94 -10.47 0.32
CA ARG A 85 4.11 -9.97 1.06
C ARG A 85 4.95 -9.04 0.18
N GLY A 86 5.39 -7.93 0.75
CA GLY A 86 6.20 -6.93 0.08
C GLY A 86 5.44 -5.97 -0.82
N THR A 87 4.15 -6.19 -1.08
CA THR A 87 3.38 -5.28 -1.95
C THR A 87 3.27 -3.91 -1.29
N TRP A 88 3.82 -2.89 -1.95
CA TRP A 88 3.67 -1.52 -1.49
C TRP A 88 2.24 -1.05 -1.73
N HIS A 89 1.67 -0.39 -0.73
CA HIS A 89 0.29 0.07 -0.82
C HIS A 89 0.03 1.30 0.06
N VAL A 90 -1.04 2.02 -0.29
CA VAL A 90 -1.68 3.05 0.52
C VAL A 90 -3.18 3.00 0.29
N GLY A 91 -3.91 3.12 1.38
CA GLY A 91 -5.36 3.05 1.42
C GLY A 91 -5.81 2.11 2.52
N PRO A 92 -7.10 1.72 2.53
CA PRO A 92 -8.14 2.18 1.60
C PRO A 92 -8.30 3.70 1.52
N LEU A 93 -8.54 4.24 0.33
CA LEU A 93 -8.83 5.66 0.08
C LEU A 93 -10.27 5.82 -0.42
N PHE A 94 -11.05 6.73 0.15
CA PHE A 94 -12.46 6.95 -0.16
C PHE A 94 -12.89 8.35 0.31
N SER A 95 -13.94 8.89 -0.31
CA SER A 95 -14.43 10.26 -0.08
C SER A 95 -15.44 10.38 1.07
N ASP A 96 -16.14 9.29 1.41
CA ASP A 96 -17.10 9.30 2.52
C ASP A 96 -16.40 9.61 3.85
N SER A 97 -17.15 10.18 4.80
CA SER A 97 -16.58 10.57 6.11
C SER A 97 -15.99 9.38 6.87
N SER A 98 -16.57 8.19 6.72
CA SER A 98 -16.02 6.95 7.26
C SER A 98 -16.52 5.74 6.48
N MET A 99 -15.78 4.63 6.55
CA MET A 99 -16.15 3.36 5.90
C MET A 99 -15.65 2.16 6.71
N ASP A 100 -16.45 1.10 6.71
CA ASP A 100 -16.08 -0.18 7.31
C ASP A 100 -15.42 -1.10 6.29
N PHE A 101 -14.35 -1.77 6.71
CA PHE A 101 -13.65 -2.78 5.93
C PHE A 101 -13.55 -4.10 6.69
N TYR A 102 -13.73 -5.18 5.95
CA TYR A 102 -13.11 -6.45 6.27
C TYR A 102 -11.61 -6.28 6.07
N ASN A 103 -10.84 -6.59 7.11
CA ASN A 103 -9.39 -6.56 7.10
C ASN A 103 -8.89 -7.87 7.71
N LEU A 104 -8.27 -8.70 6.87
CA LEU A 104 -7.71 -9.98 7.29
C LEU A 104 -6.18 -9.87 7.25
N GLU A 105 -5.60 -9.69 8.43
CA GLU A 105 -4.17 -9.59 8.69
C GLU A 105 -3.88 -9.96 10.16
N LEU A 106 -2.61 -9.98 10.57
CA LEU A 106 -2.26 -10.10 11.98
C LEU A 106 -2.57 -8.78 12.70
N SER A 107 -3.06 -8.86 13.93
CA SER A 107 -3.50 -7.69 14.70
C SER A 107 -2.40 -6.64 14.95
N ASN A 108 -1.12 -7.05 14.89
CA ASN A 108 0.04 -6.21 15.11
C ASN A 108 0.81 -5.85 13.82
N THR A 109 0.28 -6.18 12.63
CA THR A 109 0.94 -5.96 11.33
C THR A 109 1.43 -4.51 11.19
N ASN A 110 0.58 -3.56 11.56
CA ASN A 110 0.89 -2.12 11.45
C ASN A 110 1.86 -1.59 12.52
N GLU A 111 2.19 -2.41 13.52
CA GLU A 111 3.11 -2.05 14.61
C GLU A 111 4.50 -2.62 14.35
N VAL A 112 4.58 -3.90 13.95
CA VAL A 112 5.87 -4.62 13.88
C VAL A 112 6.33 -4.96 12.46
N ASP A 113 5.46 -4.89 11.46
CA ASP A 113 5.76 -5.30 10.08
C ASP A 113 5.44 -4.17 9.09
N HIS A 114 5.98 -2.97 9.29
CA HIS A 114 5.66 -1.82 8.44
C HIS A 114 6.90 -1.06 7.95
N THR A 115 7.19 -1.16 6.66
CA THR A 115 8.26 -0.40 6.02
C THR A 115 7.65 0.69 5.15
N ARG A 116 8.04 1.95 5.38
CA ARG A 116 7.45 3.12 4.71
C ARG A 116 8.41 3.75 3.72
N HIS A 117 7.88 4.16 2.57
CA HIS A 117 8.57 4.97 1.59
C HIS A 117 7.85 6.31 1.41
N SER A 118 8.56 7.42 1.62
CA SER A 118 8.02 8.79 1.41
C SER A 118 8.58 9.40 0.14
N PHE A 119 7.74 9.49 -0.90
CA PHE A 119 8.04 10.12 -2.18
C PHE A 119 8.22 11.63 -2.08
N GLU A 120 7.54 12.29 -1.14
CA GLU A 120 7.75 13.72 -0.91
C GLU A 120 9.17 13.98 -0.41
N LYS A 121 9.66 13.20 0.57
CA LYS A 121 11.02 13.37 1.10
C LYS A 121 12.11 12.92 0.13
N LYS A 122 11.84 11.88 -0.68
CA LYS A 122 12.85 11.28 -1.57
C LYS A 122 12.85 11.84 -2.98
N ASN A 123 11.71 12.34 -3.45
CA ASN A 123 11.49 12.75 -4.85
C ASN A 123 10.79 14.11 -4.98
N GLY A 124 10.27 14.70 -3.91
CA GLY A 124 9.44 15.91 -3.98
C GLY A 124 8.05 15.67 -4.60
N VAL A 125 7.56 14.43 -4.60
CA VAL A 125 6.32 14.03 -5.30
C VAL A 125 5.16 13.79 -4.33
N ILE A 126 3.99 14.32 -4.69
CA ILE A 126 2.69 14.02 -4.08
C ILE A 126 1.76 13.53 -5.19
N PHE A 127 1.24 12.31 -5.06
CA PHE A 127 0.24 11.77 -5.98
C PHE A 127 -1.13 12.33 -5.64
N ARG A 128 -1.90 12.65 -6.67
CA ARG A 128 -3.32 13.03 -6.55
C ARG A 128 -4.10 12.39 -7.68
N PHE A 129 -5.33 12.01 -7.40
CA PHE A 129 -6.26 11.51 -8.40
C PHE A 129 -7.67 12.02 -8.11
N GLU A 130 -8.53 11.96 -9.12
CA GLU A 130 -9.93 12.35 -9.02
C GLU A 130 -10.82 11.15 -9.30
N ASP A 131 -11.99 11.13 -8.67
CA ASP A 131 -13.01 10.16 -9.01
C ASP A 131 -13.78 10.64 -10.25
N ASN A 132 -13.36 10.15 -11.41
CA ASN A 132 -13.96 10.50 -12.70
C ASN A 132 -15.32 9.80 -12.95
N THR A 133 -15.95 9.20 -11.93
CA THR A 133 -17.26 8.54 -12.09
C THR A 133 -18.46 9.44 -11.75
N SER A 134 -18.22 10.72 -11.50
CA SER A 134 -19.27 11.76 -11.49
C SER A 134 -19.67 12.12 -12.92
N SER A 135 -20.56 11.34 -13.53
CA SER A 135 -21.30 11.68 -14.75
C SER A 135 -22.75 11.28 -14.59
#